data_AF-A0A7X2Z918-F1
#
_entry.id   AF-A0A7X2Z918-F1
#
_cell.length_a   1.000
_cell.length_b   1.000
_cell.length_c   1.000
_cell.angle_alpha   90.00
_cell.angle_beta   90.00
_cell.angle_gamma   90.00
#
_symmetry.space_group_name_H-M   'P 1'
#
loop_
_entity.id
_entity.type
_entity.pdbx_description
1 polymer ?
#
loop_
_entity_poly.entity_id
_entity_poly.type
_entity_poly.pdbx_seq_one_letter_code
_entity_poly.pdbx_strand_id
1 'polypeptide(L)'
;DGNCSISNNLAENSIRPFTIGRKNWLFSGSPKGASASAAVYSIIESAKANGLNPFKYLQFIFSQLPEVQFGQHPEFLEDYLPWSPEVQEACQ
;
A
#
# COMPACT_ATOMS: atom_id res chain seq x y z
N ASP A 1 -23.62 9.36 -7.09
CA ASP A 1 -22.89 9.53 -5.81
C ASP A 1 -21.92 10.69 -5.85
N GLY A 2 -22.33 11.86 -5.35
CA GLY A 2 -21.52 13.08 -5.27
C GLY A 2 -20.46 13.08 -4.15
N ASN A 3 -19.94 11.91 -3.77
CA ASN A 3 -18.95 11.75 -2.70
C ASN A 3 -17.51 12.05 -3.17
N CYS A 4 -17.33 12.52 -4.40
CA CYS A 4 -16.01 12.90 -4.90
C CYS A 4 -15.70 14.33 -4.47
N SER A 5 -14.59 14.53 -3.75
CA SER A 5 -14.14 15.86 -3.35
C SER A 5 -13.81 16.70 -4.58
N ILE A 6 -14.27 17.94 -4.62
CA ILE A 6 -13.91 18.88 -5.70
C ILE A 6 -12.42 19.23 -5.71
N SER A 7 -11.75 19.06 -4.57
CA SER A 7 -10.32 19.26 -4.39
C SER A 7 -9.56 17.94 -4.48
N ASN A 8 -8.36 17.99 -5.08
CA ASN A 8 -7.40 16.89 -5.15
C ASN A 8 -6.41 16.90 -3.96
N ASN A 9 -6.60 17.76 -2.94
CA ASN A 9 -5.65 17.93 -1.84
C ASN A 9 -5.30 16.62 -1.14
N LEU A 10 -6.25 15.69 -1.01
CA LEU A 10 -6.01 14.37 -0.43
C LEU A 10 -4.98 13.58 -1.25
N ALA A 11 -5.18 13.49 -2.56
CA ALA A 11 -4.28 12.81 -3.47
C ALA A 11 -2.89 13.48 -3.49
N GLU A 12 -2.85 14.82 -3.52
CA GLU A 12 -1.59 15.58 -3.47
C GLU A 12 -0.82 15.35 -2.16
N ASN A 13 -1.54 15.30 -1.02
CA ASN A 13 -0.95 15.01 0.28
C ASN A 13 -0.39 13.59 0.35
N SER A 14 -1.11 12.59 -0.16
CA SER A 14 -0.66 11.18 -0.18
C SER A 14 0.58 10.96 -1.06
N ILE A 15 0.70 11.67 -2.19
CA ILE A 15 1.87 11.50 -3.08
C ILE A 15 3.08 12.35 -2.65
N ARG A 16 2.89 13.40 -1.82
CA ARG A 16 3.97 14.33 -1.42
C ARG A 16 5.19 13.64 -0.78
N PRO A 17 5.07 12.66 0.13
CA PRO A 17 6.24 11.98 0.70
C PRO A 17 7.10 11.30 -0.37
N PHE A 18 6.47 10.71 -1.38
CA PHE A 18 7.17 10.08 -2.50
C PHE A 18 7.88 11.12 -3.37
N THR A 19 7.24 12.25 -3.70
CA THR A 19 7.86 13.28 -4.55
C THR A 19 9.07 13.94 -3.86
N ILE A 20 8.99 14.17 -2.54
CA ILE A 20 10.12 14.66 -1.74
C ILE A 20 11.24 13.61 -1.69
N GLY A 21 10.90 12.34 -1.45
CA GLY A 21 11.86 11.22 -1.44
C GLY A 21 12.61 11.10 -2.78
N ARG A 22 11.88 11.08 -3.89
CA ARG A 22 12.44 11.01 -5.25
C ARG A 22 13.44 12.13 -5.54
N LYS A 23 13.20 13.34 -5.04
CA LYS A 23 14.14 14.47 -5.18
C LYS A 23 15.47 14.20 -4.46
N ASN A 24 15.43 13.45 -3.35
CA ASN A 24 16.60 13.16 -2.51
C ASN A 24 17.31 11.84 -2.87
N TRP A 25 16.69 10.97 -3.66
CA TRP A 25 17.27 9.70 -4.08
C TRP A 25 18.21 9.89 -5.28
N LEU A 26 19.48 10.18 -4.99
CA LEU A 26 20.57 10.46 -5.95
C LEU A 26 20.76 9.44 -7.09
N PHE A 27 20.24 8.21 -6.94
CA PHE A 27 20.38 7.13 -7.93
C PHE A 27 19.04 6.49 -8.36
N SER A 28 17.90 7.08 -8.01
CA SER A 28 16.58 6.58 -8.43
C SER A 28 16.14 7.22 -9.73
N GLY A 29 16.32 6.52 -10.86
CA GLY A 29 15.97 7.05 -12.18
C GLY A 29 15.46 6.04 -13.21
N SER A 30 15.32 4.75 -12.85
CA SER A 30 14.84 3.74 -13.81
C SER A 30 13.32 3.64 -13.81
N PRO A 31 12.67 3.40 -14.98
CA PRO A 31 11.23 3.14 -15.05
C PRO A 31 10.80 1.96 -14.17
N LYS A 32 11.61 0.90 -14.11
CA LYS A 32 11.37 -0.26 -13.24
C LYS A 32 11.35 0.12 -11.76
N GLY A 33 12.28 0.98 -11.34
CA GLY A 33 12.32 1.50 -9.97
C GLY A 33 11.09 2.34 -9.66
N ALA A 34 10.65 3.21 -10.59
CA ALA A 34 9.43 3.99 -10.43
C ALA A 34 8.18 3.09 -10.26
N SER A 35 8.04 2.04 -11.08
CA SER A 35 6.94 1.08 -10.96
C SER A 35 6.97 0.32 -9.62
N ALA A 36 8.15 -0.13 -9.19
CA ALA A 36 8.30 -0.82 -7.90
C ALA A 36 7.95 0.10 -6.72
N SER A 37 8.43 1.35 -6.73
CA SER A 37 8.07 2.31 -5.69
C SER A 37 6.58 2.62 -5.70
N ALA A 38 5.96 2.80 -6.87
CA ALA A 38 4.52 3.05 -6.96
C ALA A 38 3.70 1.91 -6.34
N ALA A 39 4.08 0.65 -6.55
CA ALA A 39 3.43 -0.51 -5.94
C ALA A 39 3.55 -0.47 -4.40
N VAL A 40 4.76 -0.27 -3.87
CA VAL A 40 5.01 -0.21 -2.42
C VAL A 40 4.24 0.93 -1.75
N TYR A 41 4.27 2.14 -2.32
CA TYR A 41 3.53 3.27 -1.77
C TYR A 41 2.01 3.05 -1.86
N SER A 42 1.52 2.40 -2.91
CA SER A 42 0.09 2.07 -3.02
C SER A 42 -0.35 1.13 -1.88
N ILE A 43 0.44 0.13 -1.53
CA ILE A 43 0.17 -0.78 -0.40
C ILE A 43 0.15 0.00 0.91
N ILE A 44 1.16 0.86 1.13
CA ILE A 44 1.27 1.68 2.36
C ILE A 44 0.09 2.63 2.51
N GLU A 45 -0.25 3.38 1.45
CA GLU A 45 -1.35 4.34 1.48
C GLU A 45 -2.70 3.63 1.61
N SER A 46 -2.87 2.45 1.02
CA SER A 46 -4.07 1.62 1.22
C SER A 46 -4.21 1.17 2.67
N ALA A 47 -3.11 0.75 3.32
CA ALA A 47 -3.13 0.38 4.74
C ALA A 47 -3.54 1.56 5.63
N LYS A 48 -2.97 2.76 5.38
CA LYS A 48 -3.35 3.99 6.09
C LYS A 48 -4.81 4.36 5.88
N ALA A 49 -5.31 4.26 4.64
CA ALA A 49 -6.69 4.56 4.30
C ALA A 49 -7.69 3.63 5.02
N ASN A 50 -7.26 2.41 5.37
CA ASN A 50 -8.02 1.44 6.15
C ASN A 50 -7.73 1.53 7.67
N GLY A 51 -7.02 2.56 8.13
CA GLY A 51 -6.75 2.78 9.55
C GLY A 51 -5.69 1.86 10.16
N LEU A 52 -4.92 1.13 9.36
CA LEU A 52 -3.91 0.19 9.83
C LEU A 52 -2.56 0.88 10.10
N ASN A 53 -1.78 0.30 11.00
CA ASN A 53 -0.36 0.61 11.13
C ASN A 53 0.40 0.04 9.90
N PRO A 54 0.99 0.88 9.03
CA PRO A 54 1.58 0.38 7.79
C PRO A 54 2.77 -0.55 8.01
N PHE A 55 3.53 -0.36 9.09
CA PHE A 55 4.66 -1.23 9.41
C PHE A 55 4.18 -2.62 9.83
N LYS A 56 3.19 -2.69 10.73
CA LYS A 56 2.58 -3.98 11.14
C LYS A 56 1.98 -4.69 9.94
N TYR A 57 1.26 -3.97 9.08
CA TYR A 57 0.65 -4.56 7.89
C TYR A 57 1.70 -5.14 6.92
N LEU A 58 2.77 -4.40 6.63
CA LEU A 58 3.87 -4.91 5.81
C LEU A 58 4.53 -6.16 6.44
N GLN A 59 4.73 -6.15 7.75
CA GLN A 59 5.28 -7.31 8.46
C GLN A 59 4.35 -8.53 8.38
N PHE A 60 3.05 -8.33 8.55
CA PHE A 60 2.03 -9.36 8.45
C PHE A 60 2.03 -10.00 7.06
N ILE A 61 1.90 -9.19 6.00
CA ILE A 61 1.87 -9.72 4.63
C ILE A 61 3.17 -10.41 4.24
N PHE A 62 4.35 -9.88 4.64
CA PHE A 62 5.62 -10.52 4.32
C PHE A 62 5.86 -11.81 5.09
N SER A 63 5.21 -11.97 6.24
CA SER A 63 5.32 -13.18 7.06
C SER A 63 4.33 -14.26 6.62
N GLN A 64 3.13 -13.88 6.16
CA GLN A 64 2.04 -14.83 5.88
C GLN A 64 1.89 -15.16 4.39
N LEU A 65 2.01 -14.17 3.48
CA LEU A 65 1.80 -14.40 2.05
C LEU A 65 2.75 -15.42 1.38
N PRO A 66 4.02 -15.60 1.81
CA PRO A 66 4.89 -16.60 1.17
C PRO A 66 4.35 -18.03 1.21
N GLU A 67 3.51 -18.36 2.20
CA GLU A 67 2.90 -19.69 2.36
C GLU A 67 1.59 -19.84 1.57
N VAL A 68 1.05 -18.73 1.03
CA VAL A 68 -0.25 -18.69 0.36
C VAL A 68 -0.07 -18.95 -1.14
N GLN A 69 -0.88 -19.85 -1.70
CA GLN A 69 -0.84 -20.20 -3.13
C GLN A 69 -1.64 -19.22 -4.01
N PHE A 70 -1.48 -17.92 -3.76
CA PHE A 70 -2.27 -16.88 -4.43
C PHE A 70 -1.98 -16.74 -5.94
N GLY A 71 -0.83 -17.25 -6.41
CA GLY A 71 -0.51 -17.29 -7.84
C GLY A 71 -1.40 -18.24 -8.65
N GLN A 72 -1.97 -19.26 -7.99
CA GLN A 72 -2.90 -20.23 -8.58
C GLN A 72 -4.34 -19.95 -8.16
N HIS A 73 -4.52 -19.43 -6.94
CA HIS A 73 -5.79 -19.15 -6.30
C HIS A 73 -5.84 -17.69 -5.81
N PRO A 74 -6.08 -16.71 -6.70
CA PRO A 74 -6.09 -15.29 -6.35
C PRO A 74 -7.11 -14.93 -5.27
N GLU A 75 -8.18 -15.72 -5.13
CA GLU A 75 -9.22 -15.56 -4.12
C GLU A 75 -8.66 -15.57 -2.68
N PHE A 76 -7.54 -16.26 -2.44
CA PHE A 76 -6.92 -16.30 -1.12
C PHE A 76 -6.30 -14.96 -0.72
N LEU A 77 -6.10 -14.02 -1.63
CA LEU A 77 -5.60 -12.69 -1.27
C LEU A 77 -6.61 -11.89 -0.46
N GLU A 78 -7.92 -12.13 -0.62
CA GLU A 78 -8.98 -11.36 0.04
C GLU A 78 -8.80 -11.32 1.57
N ASP A 79 -8.34 -12.43 2.16
CA ASP A 79 -8.11 -12.56 3.61
C ASP A 79 -6.90 -11.72 4.09
N TYR A 80 -6.01 -11.31 3.19
CA TYR A 80 -4.82 -10.51 3.49
C TYR A 80 -4.95 -9.04 3.05
N LEU A 81 -6.07 -8.66 2.44
CA LEU A 81 -6.34 -7.28 2.03
C LEU A 81 -6.59 -6.40 3.26
N PRO A 82 -6.32 -5.08 3.16
CA PRO A 82 -6.31 -4.21 4.34
C PRO A 82 -7.69 -4.02 4.98
N TRP A 83 -8.78 -4.43 4.33
CA TRP A 83 -10.14 -4.40 4.88
C TRP A 83 -10.58 -5.74 5.49
N SER A 84 -9.76 -6.79 5.43
CA SER A 84 -10.14 -8.08 5.98
C SER A 84 -10.24 -8.01 7.53
N PRO A 85 -11.19 -8.71 8.16
CA PRO A 85 -11.36 -8.67 9.61
C PRO A 85 -10.09 -9.10 10.38
N GLU A 86 -9.41 -10.12 9.88
CA GLU A 86 -8.21 -10.70 10.50
C GLU A 86 -7.03 -9.73 10.45
N VAL A 87 -6.83 -9.06 9.32
CA VAL A 87 -5.82 -8.01 9.18
C VAL A 87 -6.14 -6.82 10.07
N GLN A 88 -7.41 -6.42 10.15
CA GLN A 88 -7.84 -5.32 11.00
C GLN A 88 -7.56 -5.60 12.48
N GLU A 89 -7.83 -6.80 12.96
CA GLU A 89 -7.49 -7.20 14.34
C GLU A 89 -5.97 -7.23 14.58
N ALA A 90 -5.20 -7.76 13.64
CA ALA A 90 -3.75 -7.94 13.81
C ALA A 90 -2.94 -6.64 13.63
N CYS A 91 -3.39 -5.73 12.77
CA CYS A 91 -2.57 -4.62 12.25
C CYS A 91 -3.04 -3.21 12.63
N GLN A 92 -4.15 -3.06 13.36
CA GLN A 92 -4.55 -1.77 13.96
C GLN A 92 -3.50 -1.25 14.97
#